data_AF-A0A9D1YDU3-F1
#
_entry.id   AF-A0A9D1YDU3-F1
#
_cell.length_a   1.000
_cell.length_b   1.000
_cell.length_c   1.000
_cell.angle_alpha   90.00
_cell.angle_beta   90.00
_cell.angle_gamma   90.00
#
_symmetry.space_group_name_H-M   'P 1'
#
loop_
_entity.id
_entity.type
_entity.pdbx_description
1 polymer ?
#
loop_
_entity_poly.entity_id
_entity_poly.type
_entity_poly.pdbx_seq_one_letter_code
_entity_poly.pdbx_strand_id
1 'polypeptide(L)'
;MTNSERASYIRGLMEGLELDPSAKETKVLNAMLELLDDLCVSVEELEDGFEELSEQVDEIDEDLGDLEEEFYGLDDEDDCGCGHCHHDEDEAEFEVTCPSCGDTIQLTDDMLEEGSIVCPGCGETLEFDFDEEDEEEDKE
;
A
#
# COMPACT_ATOMS: atom_id res chain seq x y z
N MET A 1 8.54 -26.00 26.69
CA MET A 1 8.78 -25.35 27.98
C MET A 1 8.57 -23.86 27.74
N THR A 2 7.51 -23.27 28.27
CA THR A 2 7.20 -21.83 28.11
C THR A 2 8.25 -20.99 28.83
N ASN A 3 8.29 -19.68 28.54
CA ASN A 3 9.19 -18.77 29.25
C ASN A 3 8.87 -18.76 30.76
N SER A 4 7.59 -18.79 31.11
CA SER A 4 7.09 -18.90 32.49
C SER A 4 7.53 -20.20 33.20
N GLU A 5 7.51 -21.35 32.52
CA GLU A 5 8.02 -22.61 33.07
C GLU A 5 9.54 -22.56 33.31
N ARG A 6 10.29 -21.91 32.40
CA ARG A 6 11.74 -21.73 32.54
C ARG A 6 12.09 -20.75 33.65
N ALA A 7 11.36 -19.64 33.78
CA ALA A 7 11.53 -18.67 34.87
C ALA A 7 11.26 -19.33 36.23
N SER A 8 10.17 -20.10 36.34
CA SER A 8 9.83 -20.88 37.53
C SER A 8 10.92 -21.90 37.90
N TYR A 9 11.51 -22.56 36.89
CA TYR A 9 12.64 -23.47 37.12
C TYR A 9 13.87 -22.75 37.67
N ILE A 10 14.21 -21.57 37.13
CA ILE A 10 15.34 -20.76 37.62
C ILE A 10 15.08 -20.26 39.05
N ARG A 11 13.86 -19.84 39.36
CA ARG A 11 13.44 -19.46 40.72
C ARG A 11 13.66 -20.62 41.70
N GLY A 12 13.24 -21.83 41.35
CA GLY A 12 13.48 -23.03 42.17
C GLY A 12 14.98 -23.35 42.37
N LEU A 13 15.81 -23.17 41.33
CA LEU A 13 17.26 -23.31 41.47
C LEU A 13 17.87 -22.26 42.40
N MET A 14 17.36 -21.02 42.35
CA MET A 14 17.84 -19.94 43.21
C MET A 14 17.45 -20.16 44.68
N GLU A 15 16.25 -20.66 44.95
CA GLU A 15 15.81 -21.04 46.31
C GLU A 15 16.65 -22.18 46.87
N GLY A 16 17.04 -23.16 46.04
CA GLY A 16 17.88 -24.29 46.42
C GLY A 16 19.35 -23.95 46.70
N LEU A 17 19.80 -22.73 46.37
CA LEU A 17 21.17 -22.26 46.66
C LEU A 17 21.34 -21.76 48.10
N GLU A 18 20.26 -21.63 48.87
CA GLU A 18 20.27 -21.19 50.28
C GLU A 18 21.08 -19.89 50.52
N LEU A 19 20.98 -18.93 49.60
CA LEU A 19 21.71 -17.67 49.67
C LEU A 19 21.25 -16.80 50.85
N ASP A 20 22.18 -16.06 51.47
CA ASP A 20 21.85 -15.11 52.53
C ASP A 20 20.95 -13.99 51.97
N PRO A 21 19.70 -13.83 52.44
CA PRO A 21 18.78 -12.80 51.94
C PRO A 21 19.25 -11.37 52.24
N SER A 22 20.20 -11.19 53.17
CA SER A 22 20.76 -9.88 53.51
C SER A 22 21.91 -9.47 52.60
N ALA A 23 22.53 -10.42 51.89
CA ALA A 23 23.63 -10.15 50.98
C ALA A 23 23.19 -9.27 49.79
N LYS A 24 24.09 -8.40 49.34
CA LYS A 24 23.78 -7.45 48.26
C LYS A 24 23.53 -8.17 46.95
N GLU A 25 24.28 -9.24 46.70
CA GLU A 25 24.20 -10.10 45.53
C GLU A 25 22.84 -10.79 45.46
N THR A 26 22.35 -11.33 46.58
CA THR A 26 21.01 -11.97 46.67
C THR A 26 19.88 -11.00 46.35
N LYS A 27 20.00 -9.74 46.79
CA LYS A 27 19.01 -8.70 46.47
C LYS A 27 18.95 -8.39 44.98
N VAL A 28 20.11 -8.32 44.32
CA VAL A 28 20.17 -8.13 42.86
C VAL A 28 19.56 -9.33 42.13
N LEU A 29 19.90 -10.56 42.53
CA LEU A 29 19.35 -11.77 41.92
C LEU A 29 17.83 -11.86 42.07
N ASN A 30 17.28 -11.51 43.24
CA ASN A 30 15.83 -11.48 43.45
C ASN A 30 15.15 -10.43 42.56
N ALA A 31 15.71 -9.22 42.46
CA ALA A 31 15.19 -8.20 41.56
C ALA A 31 15.25 -8.63 40.08
N MET A 32 16.28 -9.38 39.69
CA MET A 32 16.37 -9.98 38.36
C MET A 32 15.31 -11.07 38.13
N LEU A 33 15.00 -11.89 39.14
CA LEU A 33 13.91 -12.87 39.05
C LEU A 33 12.54 -12.22 38.94
N GLU A 34 12.29 -11.17 39.72
CA GLU A 34 11.05 -10.38 39.62
C GLU A 34 10.89 -9.79 38.21
N LEU A 35 11.95 -9.17 37.68
CA LEU A 35 11.94 -8.66 36.31
C LEU A 35 11.71 -9.78 35.27
N LEU A 36 12.28 -10.97 35.47
CA LEU A 36 12.06 -12.10 34.56
C LEU A 36 10.61 -12.58 34.58
N ASP A 37 9.97 -12.61 35.76
CA ASP A 37 8.56 -12.97 35.88
C ASP A 37 7.67 -11.91 35.20
N ASP A 38 7.94 -10.63 35.43
CA ASP A 38 7.23 -9.52 34.77
C ASP A 38 7.38 -9.61 33.23
N LEU A 39 8.58 -9.92 32.75
CA LEU A 39 8.83 -10.11 31.31
C LEU A 39 8.08 -11.32 30.74
N CYS A 40 7.90 -12.39 31.52
CA CYS A 40 7.11 -13.53 31.06
C CYS A 40 5.64 -13.11 30.87
N VAL A 41 5.05 -12.39 31.83
CA VAL A 41 3.68 -11.87 31.73
C VAL A 41 3.55 -10.91 30.56
N SER A 42 4.45 -9.95 30.40
CA SER A 42 4.39 -9.00 29.28
C SER A 42 4.53 -9.67 27.91
N VAL A 43 5.28 -10.77 27.82
CA VAL A 43 5.38 -11.54 26.56
C VAL A 43 4.08 -12.29 26.29
N GLU A 44 3.47 -12.90 27.30
CA GLU A 44 2.16 -13.56 27.16
C GLU A 44 1.08 -12.55 26.72
N GLU A 45 1.02 -11.36 27.33
CA GLU A 45 0.09 -10.29 26.93
C GLU A 45 0.33 -9.79 25.49
N LEU A 46 1.59 -9.78 25.03
CA LEU A 46 1.93 -9.43 23.65
C LEU A 46 1.54 -10.53 22.65
N GLU A 47 1.68 -11.80 23.03
CA GLU A 47 1.26 -12.93 22.21
C GLU A 47 -0.26 -12.90 22.02
N ASP A 48 -1.02 -12.66 23.09
CA ASP A 48 -2.49 -12.51 23.04
C ASP A 48 -2.90 -11.33 22.14
N GLY A 49 -2.26 -10.16 22.30
CA GLY A 49 -2.55 -8.98 21.48
C GLY A 49 -2.15 -9.15 20.00
N PHE A 50 -1.15 -9.99 19.72
CA PHE A 50 -0.77 -10.33 18.34
C PHE A 50 -1.81 -11.25 17.67
N GLU A 51 -2.37 -12.19 18.42
CA GLU A 51 -3.47 -13.04 17.94
C GLU A 51 -4.71 -12.19 17.60
N GLU A 52 -5.11 -11.27 18.49
CA GLU A 52 -6.22 -10.33 18.26
C GLU A 52 -5.97 -9.41 17.05
N LEU A 53 -4.73 -8.95 16.83
CA LEU A 53 -4.38 -8.16 15.65
C LEU A 53 -4.45 -9.00 14.37
N SER A 54 -4.04 -10.28 14.42
CA SER A 54 -4.12 -11.19 13.28
C SER A 54 -5.58 -11.37 12.84
N GLU A 55 -6.49 -11.59 13.79
CA GLU A 55 -7.93 -11.72 13.50
C GLU A 55 -8.49 -10.45 12.85
N GLN A 56 -8.09 -9.27 13.32
CA GLN A 56 -8.51 -8.00 12.71
C GLN A 56 -7.96 -7.81 11.30
N VAL A 57 -6.75 -8.29 11.00
CA VAL A 57 -6.19 -8.24 9.65
C VAL A 57 -6.97 -9.14 8.70
N ASP A 58 -7.37 -10.33 9.16
CA ASP A 58 -8.20 -11.24 8.38
C ASP A 58 -9.59 -10.63 8.09
N GLU A 59 -10.19 -9.93 9.06
CA GLU A 59 -11.45 -9.20 8.88
C GLU A 59 -11.31 -8.07 7.84
N ILE A 60 -10.20 -7.31 7.90
CA ILE A 60 -9.93 -6.26 6.91
C ILE A 60 -9.73 -6.85 5.50
N ASP A 61 -9.07 -8.00 5.39
CA ASP A 61 -8.86 -8.69 4.11
C ASP A 61 -10.20 -9.12 3.48
N GLU A 62 -11.11 -9.69 4.30
CA GLU A 62 -12.46 -10.07 3.88
C GLU A 62 -13.27 -8.83 3.43
N ASP A 63 -13.30 -7.77 4.24
CA ASP A 63 -14.00 -6.52 3.92
C ASP A 63 -13.49 -5.88 2.60
N LEU A 64 -12.17 -5.93 2.37
CA LEU A 64 -11.57 -5.43 1.13
C LEU A 64 -11.90 -6.32 -0.07
N GLY A 65 -11.96 -7.64 0.11
CA GLY A 65 -12.42 -8.57 -0.91
C GLY A 65 -13.87 -8.31 -1.33
N ASP A 66 -14.76 -8.08 -0.35
CA ASP A 66 -16.16 -7.72 -0.60
C ASP A 66 -16.28 -6.40 -1.37
N LEU A 67 -15.47 -5.39 -1.00
CA LEU A 67 -15.42 -4.12 -1.73
C LEU A 67 -14.89 -4.29 -3.15
N GLU A 68 -13.91 -5.16 -3.35
CA GLU A 68 -13.37 -5.47 -4.67
C GLU A 68 -14.43 -6.15 -5.55
N GLU A 69 -15.19 -7.09 -5.01
CA GLU A 69 -16.31 -7.70 -5.73
C GLU A 69 -17.40 -6.67 -6.06
N GLU A 70 -17.78 -5.79 -5.12
CA GLU A 70 -18.81 -4.78 -5.35
C GLU A 70 -18.40 -3.71 -6.38
N PHE A 71 -17.15 -3.25 -6.35
CA PHE A 71 -16.70 -2.11 -7.14
C PHE A 71 -15.96 -2.50 -8.42
N TYR A 72 -15.15 -3.56 -8.37
CA TYR A 72 -14.33 -4.03 -9.50
C TYR A 72 -14.92 -5.26 -10.20
N GLY A 73 -15.97 -5.89 -9.64
CA GLY A 73 -16.78 -6.87 -10.35
C GLY A 73 -15.97 -7.98 -11.00
N LEU A 74 -15.15 -8.67 -10.21
CA LEU A 74 -14.38 -9.83 -10.68
C LEU A 74 -15.31 -11.04 -10.91
N ASP A 75 -16.19 -10.94 -11.90
CA ASP A 75 -16.82 -12.10 -12.52
C ASP A 75 -15.78 -12.70 -13.46
N ASP A 76 -15.21 -13.84 -13.05
CA ASP A 76 -14.34 -14.70 -13.86
C ASP A 76 -15.08 -15.09 -15.16
N GLU A 77 -14.92 -14.30 -16.23
CA GLU A 77 -14.80 -14.74 -17.63
C GLU A 77 -14.80 -13.54 -18.61
N ASP A 78 -13.60 -13.24 -19.11
CA ASP A 78 -13.30 -12.46 -20.33
C ASP A 78 -13.37 -10.92 -20.28
N ASP A 79 -12.28 -10.32 -20.77
CA ASP A 79 -12.11 -8.92 -21.20
C ASP A 79 -11.85 -7.85 -20.11
N CYS A 80 -10.57 -7.45 -20.04
CA CYS A 80 -10.02 -6.27 -19.37
C CYS A 80 -10.84 -5.61 -18.24
N GLY A 81 -10.62 -6.06 -17.00
CA GLY A 81 -10.99 -5.34 -15.77
C GLY A 81 -10.23 -4.01 -15.57
N CYS A 82 -9.91 -3.28 -16.63
CA CYS A 82 -9.63 -1.87 -16.50
C CYS A 82 -10.97 -1.14 -16.45
N GLY A 83 -11.30 -0.55 -15.30
CA GLY A 83 -12.32 0.50 -15.18
C GLY A 83 -11.98 1.77 -15.97
N HIS A 84 -11.30 1.62 -17.11
CA HIS A 84 -10.97 2.68 -18.08
C HIS A 84 -11.95 2.73 -19.25
N CYS A 85 -12.98 1.89 -19.28
CA CYS A 85 -13.97 1.90 -20.35
C CYS A 85 -15.14 2.88 -20.14
N HIS A 86 -15.08 3.79 -19.16
CA HIS A 86 -15.88 5.03 -19.12
C HIS A 86 -15.25 6.04 -18.14
N HIS A 87 -14.24 6.78 -18.60
CA HIS A 87 -14.03 8.15 -18.12
C HIS A 87 -14.37 9.12 -19.26
N ASP A 88 -15.65 9.12 -19.61
CA ASP A 88 -16.29 10.31 -20.16
C ASP A 88 -16.34 11.35 -19.03
N GLU A 89 -15.26 12.12 -18.87
CA GLU A 89 -15.21 13.48 -18.33
C GLU A 89 -13.74 13.98 -18.35
N ASP A 90 -13.17 14.11 -19.55
CA ASP A 90 -12.28 15.21 -20.00
C ASP A 90 -11.52 14.77 -21.26
N GLU A 91 -12.26 14.80 -22.36
CA GLU A 91 -11.90 14.57 -23.76
C GLU A 91 -10.85 15.61 -24.21
N ALA A 92 -9.58 15.35 -23.92
CA ALA A 92 -8.42 16.05 -24.47
C ALA A 92 -7.29 15.04 -24.64
N GLU A 93 -7.22 14.43 -25.82
CA GLU A 93 -6.22 13.39 -26.13
C GLU A 93 -4.85 14.01 -26.45
N PHE A 94 -4.82 15.30 -26.87
CA PHE A 94 -3.58 15.99 -27.25
C PHE A 94 -3.53 17.44 -26.79
N GLU A 95 -2.33 17.94 -26.50
CA GLU A 95 -2.08 19.32 -26.09
C GLU A 95 -1.07 19.98 -27.03
N VAL A 96 -1.46 21.11 -27.66
CA VAL A 96 -0.59 21.88 -28.55
C VAL A 96 -0.42 23.31 -28.04
N THR A 97 0.79 23.83 -28.14
CA THR A 97 1.06 25.25 -27.82
C THR A 97 1.03 26.07 -29.09
N CYS A 98 0.19 27.11 -29.13
CA CYS A 98 0.11 28.02 -30.27
C CYS A 98 1.44 28.77 -30.46
N PRO A 99 2.10 28.69 -31.63
CA PRO A 99 3.37 29.37 -31.86
C PRO A 99 3.24 30.91 -31.92
N SER A 100 2.04 31.42 -32.21
CA SER A 100 1.79 32.86 -32.39
C SER A 100 1.53 33.59 -31.06
N CYS A 101 0.90 32.94 -30.08
CA CYS A 101 0.55 33.57 -28.80
C CYS A 101 1.08 32.85 -27.56
N GLY A 102 1.53 31.60 -27.70
CA GLY A 102 2.01 30.79 -26.58
C GLY A 102 0.91 30.19 -25.71
N ASP A 103 -0.36 30.38 -26.08
CA ASP A 103 -1.48 29.73 -25.38
C ASP A 103 -1.52 28.24 -25.70
N THR A 104 -1.81 27.45 -24.68
CA THR A 104 -1.90 26.00 -24.78
C THR A 104 -3.35 25.59 -25.03
N ILE A 105 -3.55 24.75 -26.04
CA ILE A 105 -4.85 24.33 -26.57
C ILE A 105 -4.96 22.82 -26.44
N GLN A 106 -6.09 22.36 -25.92
CA GLN A 106 -6.44 20.95 -25.81
C GLN A 106 -7.24 20.52 -27.05
N LEU A 107 -6.92 19.35 -27.59
CA LEU A 107 -7.46 18.80 -28.82
C LEU A 107 -7.95 17.37 -28.61
N THR A 108 -8.99 17.01 -29.34
CA THR A 108 -9.53 15.66 -29.46
C THR A 108 -9.15 15.06 -30.81
N ASP A 109 -9.22 13.73 -30.96
CA ASP A 109 -8.98 13.02 -32.22
C ASP A 109 -9.82 13.60 -33.38
N ASP A 110 -11.11 13.88 -33.13
CA ASP A 110 -12.00 14.50 -34.12
C ASP A 110 -11.47 15.86 -34.63
N MET A 111 -10.90 16.68 -33.76
CA MET A 111 -10.34 18.00 -34.13
C MET A 111 -9.04 17.87 -34.93
N LEU A 112 -8.31 16.78 -34.74
CA LEU A 112 -7.11 16.46 -35.51
C LEU A 112 -7.46 15.92 -36.89
N GLU A 113 -8.51 15.09 -37.00
CA GLU A 113 -9.02 14.59 -38.29
C GLU A 113 -9.54 15.72 -39.21
N GLU A 114 -10.07 16.81 -38.65
CA GLU A 114 -10.46 18.00 -39.42
C GLU A 114 -9.26 18.71 -40.09
N GLY A 115 -8.03 18.42 -39.66
CA GLY A 115 -6.78 18.89 -40.26
C GLY A 115 -6.43 20.36 -40.00
N SER A 116 -7.32 21.13 -39.37
CA SER A 116 -7.01 22.50 -38.93
C SER A 116 -7.95 23.01 -37.84
N ILE A 117 -7.45 23.86 -36.95
CA ILE A 117 -8.23 24.54 -35.91
C ILE A 117 -7.91 26.03 -35.85
N VAL A 118 -8.79 26.82 -35.26
CA VAL A 118 -8.52 28.23 -34.95
C VAL A 118 -8.14 28.37 -33.48
N CYS A 119 -6.96 28.94 -33.20
CA CYS A 119 -6.51 29.21 -31.85
C CYS A 119 -7.48 30.15 -31.13
N PRO A 120 -8.02 29.79 -29.95
CA PRO A 120 -8.97 30.62 -29.21
C PRO A 120 -8.32 31.88 -28.61
N GLY A 121 -7.01 31.86 -28.37
CA GLY A 121 -6.26 32.97 -27.78
C GLY A 121 -5.98 34.13 -28.74
N CYS A 122 -5.70 33.83 -30.02
CA CYS A 122 -5.28 34.84 -30.99
C CYS A 122 -6.00 34.78 -32.35
N GLY A 123 -6.79 33.74 -32.62
CA GLY A 123 -7.51 33.57 -33.88
C GLY A 123 -6.64 33.11 -35.06
N GLU A 124 -5.40 32.68 -34.80
CA GLU A 124 -4.52 32.08 -35.82
C GLU A 124 -5.02 30.68 -36.19
N THR A 125 -4.97 30.32 -37.48
CA THR A 125 -5.33 28.97 -37.93
C THR A 125 -4.10 28.06 -37.83
N LEU A 126 -4.22 26.96 -37.09
CA LEU A 126 -3.21 25.93 -36.95
C LEU A 126 -3.61 24.75 -37.84
N GLU A 127 -2.75 24.35 -38.76
CA GLU A 127 -2.96 23.19 -39.64
C GLU A 127 -2.11 22.01 -39.13
N PHE A 128 -2.69 20.81 -39.15
CA PHE A 128 -2.05 19.56 -38.71
C PHE A 128 -1.89 18.65 -39.93
N ASP A 129 -0.66 18.26 -40.25
CA ASP A 129 -0.36 17.32 -41.34
C ASP A 129 0.22 16.04 -40.72
N PHE A 130 -0.45 14.92 -40.97
CA PHE A 130 0.01 13.59 -40.58
C PHE A 130 0.74 12.98 -41.79
N ASP A 131 2.05 13.18 -41.86
CA ASP A 131 2.86 12.48 -42.84
C ASP A 131 2.88 10.98 -42.45
N GLU A 132 2.34 10.09 -43.29
CA GLU A 132 2.33 8.61 -43.14
C GLU A 132 3.74 7.97 -43.16
N GLU A 133 4.81 8.68 -42.75
CA GLU A 133 6.21 8.21 -42.83
C GLU A 133 6.77 7.67 -41.50
N ASP A 134 6.01 7.63 -40.40
CA ASP A 134 6.45 7.07 -39.11
C ASP A 134 5.87 5.67 -38.79
N GLU A 135 5.55 4.85 -39.80
CA GLU A 135 5.48 3.39 -39.65
C GLU A 135 6.90 2.76 -39.70
N GLU A 136 7.76 3.06 -38.73
CA GLU A 136 8.97 2.26 -38.51
C GLU A 136 8.57 0.96 -37.78
N GLU A 137 8.74 -0.15 -38.50
CA GLU A 137 8.50 -1.53 -38.08
C GLU A 137 9.32 -1.92 -36.82
N ASP A 138 8.74 -1.86 -35.62
CA ASP A 138 9.20 -2.70 -34.51
C ASP A 138 8.42 -4.02 -34.51
N LYS A 139 8.90 -4.94 -35.36
CA LYS A 139 8.59 -6.38 -35.27
C LYS A 139 9.47 -7.01 -34.18
N GLU A 140 8.84 -7.50 -33.11
CA GLU A 140 9.37 -8.64 -32.33
C GLU A 140 8.39 -9.82 -32.39
#